data_AF-A0A084R0I6-F1
#
_entry.id   AF-A0A084R0I6-F1
#
_cell.length_a   1.000
_cell.length_b   1.000
_cell.length_c   1.000
_cell.angle_alpha   90.00
_cell.angle_beta   90.00
_cell.angle_gamma   90.00
#
_symmetry.space_group_name_H-M   'P 1'
#
loop_
_entity.id
_entity.type
_entity.pdbx_description
1 polymer ?
#
loop_
_entity_poly.entity_id
_entity_poly.type
_entity_poly.pdbx_seq_one_letter_code
_entity_poly.pdbx_strand_id
1 'polypeptide(L)'
;MAQLPWIREPSLPVADTADLDRLTGYRGSDRPGPPPPTPDTIRAFLQSAPSLSKFGDELDTLDMNPLHFLLMLVDGDSGSSLLHAVVAAGNLDGLLGIQNSFSPNLGAKQGDLRAIHVFLTHRDKAGDTAMHVAVRTGRLDMVKNLYRLFSHRALENDELCAPLEGKDAPENWVFAESMRHLARQPLLFLCAKNAADRDAVQEARNSGHEEIATFLERIIAGLDPKGRRLDGSEVKRMERQLRRRFHFLNSEGLQEPESEEE
;
A
#
# COMPACT_ATOMS: atom_id res chain seq x y z
N MET A 1 -17.99 -6.32 15.33
CA MET A 1 -17.44 -5.24 14.48
C MET A 1 -16.32 -5.85 13.67
N ALA A 2 -16.44 -5.84 12.34
CA ALA A 2 -15.68 -6.73 11.47
C ALA A 2 -14.25 -6.19 11.21
N GLN A 3 -13.25 -7.00 11.58
CA GLN A 3 -11.91 -6.96 10.98
C GLN A 3 -12.07 -6.95 9.45
N LEU A 4 -11.28 -6.14 8.75
CA LEU A 4 -11.27 -6.11 7.28
C LEU A 4 -10.74 -7.45 6.75
N PRO A 5 -11.56 -8.39 6.25
CA PRO A 5 -11.15 -9.78 5.97
C PRO A 5 -10.60 -9.96 4.53
N TRP A 6 -10.12 -8.90 3.88
CA TRP A 6 -10.18 -8.82 2.41
C TRP A 6 -9.02 -9.42 1.63
N ILE A 7 -8.12 -10.09 2.31
CA ILE A 7 -7.29 -11.21 1.82
C ILE A 7 -7.27 -12.16 3.03
N ARG A 8 -7.27 -13.50 2.90
CA ARG A 8 -6.64 -14.27 3.99
C ARG A 8 -5.28 -13.60 4.11
N GLU A 9 -4.99 -12.86 5.19
CA GLU A 9 -3.67 -12.26 5.36
C GLU A 9 -2.70 -13.41 5.08
N PRO A 10 -1.98 -13.38 3.94
CA PRO A 10 -0.95 -14.39 3.77
C PRO A 10 -0.09 -14.20 5.00
N SER A 11 0.24 -15.30 5.68
CA SER A 11 1.26 -15.23 6.72
C SER A 11 2.52 -14.72 6.02
N LEU A 12 2.76 -13.42 6.12
CA LEU A 12 3.98 -12.81 5.61
C LEU A 12 5.06 -12.99 6.68
N PRO A 13 6.30 -13.34 6.29
CA PRO A 13 6.77 -13.50 4.90
C PRO A 13 6.16 -14.73 4.20
N VAL A 14 5.80 -14.61 2.92
CA VAL A 14 5.25 -15.76 2.19
C VAL A 14 6.32 -16.84 2.10
N ALA A 15 6.14 -17.94 2.83
CA ALA A 15 7.10 -19.04 2.88
C ALA A 15 7.07 -19.93 1.63
N ASP A 16 5.99 -19.88 0.85
CA ASP A 16 5.74 -20.72 -0.33
C ASP A 16 5.49 -19.85 -1.58
N THR A 17 6.27 -20.05 -2.63
CA THR A 17 6.11 -19.35 -3.92
C THR A 17 4.72 -19.59 -4.52
N ALA A 18 4.07 -20.72 -4.24
CA ALA A 18 2.70 -20.99 -4.71
C ALA A 18 1.65 -20.08 -4.04
N ASP A 19 1.84 -19.72 -2.78
CA ASP A 19 0.96 -18.76 -2.10
C ASP A 19 1.20 -17.34 -2.59
N LEU A 20 2.44 -17.01 -2.96
CA LEU A 20 2.79 -15.74 -3.60
C LEU A 20 2.20 -15.64 -5.01
N ASP A 21 2.22 -16.72 -5.77
CA ASP A 21 1.58 -16.82 -7.09
C ASP A 21 0.06 -16.63 -7.01
N ARG A 22 -0.61 -17.22 -5.99
CA ARG A 22 -2.04 -16.98 -5.71
C ARG A 22 -2.33 -15.53 -5.30
N LEU A 23 -1.43 -14.92 -4.54
CA LEU A 23 -1.56 -13.55 -4.06
C LEU A 23 -1.41 -12.53 -5.20
N THR A 24 -0.43 -12.77 -6.07
CA THR A 24 -0.03 -11.85 -7.14
C THR A 24 -0.73 -12.13 -8.48
N GLY A 25 -1.31 -13.32 -8.67
CA GLY A 25 -1.88 -13.76 -9.95
C GLY A 25 -0.81 -14.03 -11.01
N TYR A 26 0.47 -14.03 -10.62
CA TYR A 26 1.59 -14.36 -11.47
C TYR A 26 1.77 -15.89 -11.48
N ARG A 27 1.82 -16.51 -12.66
CA ARG A 27 2.36 -17.88 -12.78
C ARG A 27 3.84 -17.72 -13.03
N GLY A 28 4.66 -18.09 -12.05
CA GLY A 28 6.12 -18.11 -12.18
C GLY A 28 6.60 -18.88 -13.42
N SER A 29 7.82 -18.58 -13.86
CA SER A 29 8.50 -19.43 -14.84
C SER A 29 8.66 -20.85 -14.28
N ASP A 30 8.68 -21.89 -15.12
CA ASP A 30 8.93 -23.30 -14.69
C ASP A 30 10.34 -23.53 -14.10
N ARG A 31 11.15 -22.48 -13.93
CA ARG A 31 12.47 -22.56 -13.30
C ARG A 31 12.33 -22.50 -11.78
N PRO A 32 13.06 -23.35 -11.03
CA PRO A 32 13.12 -23.21 -9.58
C PRO A 32 13.73 -21.84 -9.24
N GLY A 33 12.93 -20.99 -8.62
CA GLY A 33 13.38 -19.69 -8.13
C GLY A 33 14.43 -19.83 -7.02
N PRO A 34 15.12 -18.74 -6.65
CA PRO A 34 16.02 -18.74 -5.51
C PRO A 34 15.27 -19.16 -4.23
N PRO A 35 15.93 -19.80 -3.25
CA PRO A 35 15.30 -20.14 -1.99
C PRO A 35 14.76 -18.86 -1.31
N PRO A 36 13.62 -18.94 -0.61
CA PRO A 36 13.07 -17.79 0.09
C PRO A 36 14.09 -17.27 1.12
N PRO A 37 14.20 -15.94 1.29
CA PRO A 37 15.14 -15.35 2.22
C PRO A 37 14.85 -15.81 3.66
N THR A 38 15.91 -16.06 4.44
CA THR A 38 15.75 -16.43 5.84
C THR A 38 15.25 -15.25 6.68
N PRO A 39 14.61 -15.47 7.83
CA PRO A 39 14.19 -14.39 8.72
C PRO A 39 15.31 -13.42 9.09
N ASP A 40 16.53 -13.92 9.32
CA ASP A 40 17.69 -13.07 9.64
C ASP A 40 18.15 -12.24 8.45
N THR A 41 18.09 -12.80 7.23
CA THR A 41 18.35 -12.05 5.99
C THR A 41 17.32 -10.93 5.81
N ILE A 42 16.04 -11.22 6.04
CA ILE A 42 14.97 -10.21 5.97
C ILE A 42 15.23 -9.11 7.00
N ARG A 43 15.53 -9.48 8.25
CA ARG A 43 15.77 -8.51 9.32
C ARG A 43 16.99 -7.63 9.02
N ALA A 44 18.10 -8.22 8.57
CA ALA A 44 19.29 -7.47 8.19
C ALA A 44 19.00 -6.50 7.02
N PHE A 45 18.23 -6.95 6.03
CA PHE A 45 17.83 -6.11 4.92
C PHE A 45 16.93 -4.95 5.37
N LEU A 46 15.91 -5.22 6.19
CA LEU A 46 15.03 -4.17 6.74
C LEU A 46 15.79 -3.19 7.65
N GLN A 47 16.80 -3.65 8.38
CA GLN A 47 17.69 -2.76 9.15
C GLN A 47 18.55 -1.87 8.25
N SER A 48 18.86 -2.31 7.03
CA SER A 48 19.55 -1.50 6.03
C SER A 48 18.61 -0.55 5.26
N ALA A 49 17.29 -0.62 5.49
CA ALA A 49 16.29 0.27 4.88
C ALA A 49 16.66 1.78 4.93
N PRO A 50 17.26 2.32 6.00
CA PRO A 50 17.69 3.72 6.04
C PRO A 50 18.78 4.09 5.03
N SER A 51 19.57 3.12 4.55
CA SER A 51 20.69 3.33 3.61
C SER A 51 20.37 2.95 2.16
N LEU A 52 19.14 2.53 1.86
CA LEU A 52 18.70 2.12 0.52
C LEU A 52 18.47 3.35 -0.37
N SER A 53 19.53 4.01 -0.82
CA SER A 53 19.42 5.23 -1.63
C SER A 53 19.29 4.98 -3.14
N LYS A 54 19.55 3.75 -3.63
CA LYS A 54 19.61 3.45 -5.08
C LYS A 54 19.17 2.02 -5.44
N PHE A 55 17.93 1.68 -5.10
CA PHE A 55 17.43 0.30 -5.23
C PHE A 55 17.04 -0.17 -6.64
N GLY A 56 17.10 0.70 -7.66
CA GLY A 56 16.81 0.31 -9.04
C GLY A 56 17.77 -0.77 -9.56
N ASP A 57 19.06 -0.52 -9.48
CA ASP A 57 20.08 -1.43 -10.05
C ASP A 57 20.26 -2.71 -9.22
N GLU A 58 19.98 -2.69 -7.91
CA GLU A 58 20.16 -3.85 -7.03
C GLU A 58 18.96 -4.81 -7.05
N LEU A 59 17.72 -4.31 -7.24
CA LEU A 59 16.52 -5.16 -7.35
C LEU A 59 16.39 -5.85 -8.71
N ASP A 60 16.96 -5.25 -9.77
CA ASP A 60 16.95 -5.80 -11.13
C ASP A 60 17.93 -6.99 -11.30
N THR A 61 18.86 -7.20 -10.37
CA THR A 61 19.84 -8.32 -10.44
C THR A 61 19.24 -9.69 -10.13
N LEU A 62 18.04 -9.71 -9.56
CA LEU A 62 17.31 -10.94 -9.28
C LEU A 62 16.38 -11.20 -10.47
N ASP A 63 16.41 -12.40 -11.04
CA ASP A 63 15.50 -12.90 -12.10
C ASP A 63 14.04 -13.06 -11.57
N MET A 64 13.66 -12.23 -10.59
CA MET A 64 12.41 -12.18 -9.86
C MET A 64 11.77 -10.82 -10.10
N ASN A 65 10.45 -10.79 -10.23
CA ASN A 65 9.72 -9.53 -10.25
C ASN A 65 9.97 -8.79 -8.92
N PRO A 66 10.43 -7.51 -8.94
CA PRO A 66 10.72 -6.73 -7.74
C PRO A 66 9.58 -6.72 -6.72
N LEU A 67 8.33 -6.74 -7.20
CA LEU A 67 7.14 -6.79 -6.35
C LEU A 67 7.02 -8.09 -5.54
N HIS A 68 7.38 -9.23 -6.14
CA HIS A 68 7.44 -10.52 -5.45
C HIS A 68 8.51 -10.50 -4.36
N PHE A 69 9.67 -9.94 -4.67
CA PHE A 69 10.75 -9.79 -3.69
C PHE A 69 10.33 -8.92 -2.50
N LEU A 70 9.70 -7.77 -2.75
CA LEU A 70 9.23 -6.85 -1.72
C LEU A 70 8.16 -7.46 -0.80
N LEU A 71 7.27 -8.28 -1.35
CA LEU A 71 6.24 -8.99 -0.56
C LEU A 71 6.83 -10.09 0.33
N MET A 72 8.00 -10.64 -0.01
CA MET A 72 8.72 -11.59 0.85
C MET A 72 9.47 -10.92 2.00
N LEU A 73 9.77 -9.62 1.89
CA LEU A 73 10.52 -8.87 2.91
C LEU A 73 9.61 -8.36 4.03
N VAL A 74 9.06 -9.30 4.80
CA VAL A 74 8.30 -9.01 6.01
C VAL A 74 9.00 -9.60 7.22
N ASP A 75 9.27 -8.74 8.20
CA ASP A 75 9.85 -9.15 9.46
C ASP A 75 8.91 -10.10 10.20
N GLY A 76 9.39 -11.30 10.53
CA GLY A 76 8.57 -12.34 11.14
C GLY A 76 8.08 -12.00 12.54
N ASP A 77 8.74 -11.09 13.27
CA ASP A 77 8.40 -10.75 14.64
C ASP A 77 7.34 -9.65 14.72
N SER A 78 7.55 -8.55 14.00
CA SER A 78 6.66 -7.39 13.95
C SER A 78 5.59 -7.47 12.87
N GLY A 79 5.82 -8.23 11.80
CA GLY A 79 5.01 -8.19 10.58
C GLY A 79 5.27 -6.96 9.71
N SER A 80 6.25 -6.12 10.05
CA SER A 80 6.58 -4.93 9.27
C SER A 80 7.21 -5.31 7.92
N SER A 81 6.71 -4.73 6.84
CA SER A 81 7.30 -4.87 5.50
C SER A 81 8.42 -3.86 5.25
N LEU A 82 9.11 -3.97 4.11
CA LEU A 82 10.08 -2.96 3.67
C LEU A 82 9.50 -1.54 3.64
N LEU A 83 8.25 -1.38 3.20
CA LEU A 83 7.61 -0.06 3.18
C LEU A 83 7.49 0.55 4.59
N HIS A 84 7.17 -0.27 5.60
CA HIS A 84 7.12 0.17 6.99
C HIS A 84 8.51 0.64 7.45
N ALA A 85 9.56 -0.13 7.16
CA ALA A 85 10.93 0.18 7.54
C ALA A 85 11.46 1.48 6.87
N VAL A 86 11.24 1.63 5.57
CA VAL A 86 11.63 2.84 4.81
C VAL A 86 10.91 4.07 5.34
N VAL A 87 9.61 3.96 5.62
CA VAL A 87 8.81 5.05 6.18
C VAL A 87 9.21 5.39 7.60
N ALA A 88 9.43 4.39 8.47
CA ALA A 88 9.90 4.59 9.84
C ALA A 88 11.26 5.30 9.88
N ALA A 89 12.14 4.97 8.94
CA ALA A 89 13.43 5.63 8.77
C ALA A 89 13.33 7.06 8.19
N GLY A 90 12.17 7.43 7.64
CA GLY A 90 12.01 8.68 6.92
C GLY A 90 12.85 8.76 5.64
N ASN A 91 13.16 7.61 5.02
CA ASN A 91 14.03 7.51 3.86
C ASN A 91 13.22 7.77 2.56
N LEU A 92 13.19 9.02 2.11
CA LEU A 92 12.49 9.41 0.88
C LEU A 92 13.12 8.80 -0.38
N ASP A 93 14.44 8.56 -0.39
CA ASP A 93 15.13 7.94 -1.53
C ASP A 93 14.77 6.46 -1.64
N GLY A 94 14.66 5.77 -0.50
CA GLY A 94 14.14 4.40 -0.45
C GLY A 94 12.69 4.30 -0.94
N LEU A 95 11.87 5.31 -0.61
CA LEU A 95 10.49 5.39 -1.08
C LEU A 95 10.41 5.63 -2.60
N LEU A 96 11.32 6.44 -3.14
CA LEU A 96 11.48 6.64 -4.58
C LEU A 96 11.99 5.37 -5.27
N GLY A 97 12.92 4.65 -4.65
CA GLY A 97 13.36 3.33 -5.11
C GLY A 97 12.18 2.35 -5.24
N ILE A 98 11.35 2.28 -4.20
CA ILE A 98 10.10 1.49 -4.21
C ILE A 98 9.17 1.96 -5.33
N GLN A 99 8.98 3.27 -5.52
CA GLN A 99 8.16 3.80 -6.64
C GLN A 99 8.69 3.34 -7.99
N ASN A 100 10.01 3.44 -8.20
CA ASN A 100 10.66 3.08 -9.45
C ASN A 100 10.55 1.58 -9.74
N SER A 101 10.57 0.72 -8.71
CA SER A 101 10.26 -0.71 -8.84
C SER A 101 8.83 -0.97 -9.31
N PHE A 102 7.92 0.00 -9.18
CA PHE A 102 6.54 -0.08 -9.65
C PHE A 102 6.26 0.75 -10.92
N SER A 103 7.24 1.50 -11.43
CA SER A 103 7.04 2.43 -12.53
C SER A 103 6.91 1.70 -13.88
N PRO A 104 6.03 2.17 -14.79
CA PRO A 104 5.48 1.37 -15.89
C PRO A 104 6.37 1.29 -17.14
N ASN A 105 7.65 1.68 -17.07
CA ASN A 105 8.55 1.63 -18.24
C ASN A 105 8.85 0.18 -18.70
N LEU A 106 8.31 -0.84 -18.00
CA LEU A 106 8.39 -2.26 -18.33
C LEU A 106 7.03 -2.94 -18.52
N GLY A 107 6.01 -2.23 -19.04
CA GLY A 107 4.80 -2.90 -19.55
C GLY A 107 4.02 -3.69 -18.49
N ALA A 108 3.74 -3.06 -17.35
CA ALA A 108 3.04 -3.66 -16.22
C ALA A 108 1.77 -4.40 -16.68
N LYS A 109 1.73 -5.71 -16.40
CA LYS A 109 0.57 -6.56 -16.67
C LYS A 109 -0.47 -6.34 -15.57
N GLN A 110 -1.73 -6.66 -15.85
CA GLN A 110 -2.82 -6.40 -14.90
C GLN A 110 -2.63 -7.07 -13.51
N GLY A 111 -1.85 -8.16 -13.40
CA GLY A 111 -1.47 -8.80 -12.13
C GLY A 111 -0.60 -7.92 -11.22
N ASP A 112 0.22 -7.04 -11.79
CA ASP A 112 1.13 -6.17 -11.03
C ASP A 112 0.35 -5.14 -10.18
N LEU A 113 -0.79 -4.66 -10.68
CA LEU A 113 -1.64 -3.70 -9.96
C LEU A 113 -2.22 -4.26 -8.66
N ARG A 114 -2.55 -5.55 -8.63
CA ARG A 114 -3.08 -6.21 -7.43
C ARG A 114 -1.98 -6.31 -6.39
N ALA A 115 -0.82 -6.83 -6.77
CA ALA A 115 0.27 -7.03 -5.83
C ALA A 115 0.84 -5.70 -5.32
N ILE A 116 0.88 -4.64 -6.14
CA ILE A 116 1.20 -3.28 -5.70
C ILE A 116 0.19 -2.82 -4.65
N HIS A 117 -1.11 -3.04 -4.89
CA HIS A 117 -2.14 -2.70 -3.92
C HIS A 117 -1.96 -3.47 -2.60
N VAL A 118 -1.69 -4.78 -2.66
CA VAL A 118 -1.42 -5.60 -1.46
C VAL A 118 -0.22 -5.04 -0.70
N PHE A 119 0.88 -4.76 -1.38
CA PHE A 119 2.10 -4.22 -0.77
C PHE A 119 1.85 -2.88 -0.08
N LEU A 120 1.17 -1.95 -0.75
CA LEU A 120 0.88 -0.61 -0.23
C LEU A 120 -0.15 -0.60 0.90
N THR A 121 -1.05 -1.59 0.94
CA THR A 121 -2.08 -1.74 1.99
C THR A 121 -1.71 -2.75 3.07
N HIS A 122 -0.51 -3.31 3.01
CA HIS A 122 0.00 -4.27 3.99
C HIS A 122 -0.11 -3.71 5.41
N ARG A 123 -0.45 -4.60 6.35
CA ARG A 123 -0.56 -4.29 7.78
C ARG A 123 0.38 -5.17 8.56
N ASP A 124 1.11 -4.56 9.48
CA ASP A 124 1.93 -5.31 10.42
C ASP A 124 1.06 -6.00 11.50
N LYS A 125 1.69 -6.67 12.48
CA LYS A 125 0.96 -7.37 13.55
C LYS A 125 0.25 -6.43 14.52
N ALA A 126 0.59 -5.14 14.55
CA ALA A 126 -0.17 -4.12 15.26
C ALA A 126 -1.37 -3.61 14.42
N GLY A 127 -1.56 -4.15 13.22
CA GLY A 127 -2.56 -3.70 12.25
C GLY A 127 -2.20 -2.38 11.59
N ASP A 128 -0.99 -1.86 11.83
CA ASP A 128 -0.55 -0.60 11.27
C ASP A 128 -0.22 -0.77 9.80
N THR A 129 -0.71 0.14 8.98
CA THR A 129 -0.19 0.34 7.63
C THR A 129 1.03 1.27 7.67
N ALA A 130 1.76 1.35 6.56
CA ALA A 130 2.84 2.33 6.41
C ALA A 130 2.38 3.77 6.68
N MET A 131 1.11 4.13 6.42
CA MET A 131 0.59 5.47 6.73
C MET A 131 0.48 5.72 8.24
N HIS A 132 0.11 4.72 9.03
CA HIS A 132 0.12 4.82 10.50
C HIS A 132 1.55 5.05 11.00
N VAL A 133 2.53 4.35 10.43
CA VAL A 133 3.95 4.57 10.76
C VAL A 133 4.38 5.97 10.36
N ALA A 134 4.05 6.43 9.14
CA ALA A 134 4.44 7.75 8.63
C ALA A 134 3.99 8.87 9.56
N VAL A 135 2.73 8.85 9.99
CA VAL A 135 2.19 9.93 10.81
C VAL A 135 2.85 10.02 12.18
N ARG A 136 3.30 8.90 12.78
CA ARG A 136 4.01 8.90 14.07
C ARG A 136 5.36 9.61 14.00
N THR A 137 6.00 9.61 12.84
CA THR A 137 7.31 10.26 12.65
C THR A 137 7.24 11.79 12.74
N GLY A 138 6.05 12.40 12.61
CA GLY A 138 5.91 13.85 12.55
C GLY A 138 6.41 14.49 11.26
N ARG A 139 6.73 13.68 10.24
CA ARG A 139 7.30 14.14 8.96
C ARG A 139 6.22 14.31 7.88
N LEU A 140 5.73 15.54 7.72
CA LEU A 140 4.69 15.86 6.73
C LEU A 140 5.13 15.55 5.29
N ASP A 141 6.39 15.78 4.95
CA ASP A 141 7.01 15.40 3.68
C ASP A 141 6.88 13.89 3.40
N MET A 142 7.15 13.05 4.39
CA MET A 142 6.99 11.60 4.27
C MET A 142 5.52 11.20 4.08
N VAL A 143 4.61 11.80 4.86
CA VAL A 143 3.15 11.55 4.73
C VAL A 143 2.65 11.91 3.34
N LYS A 144 3.07 13.07 2.79
CA LYS A 144 2.73 13.49 1.43
C LYS A 144 3.26 12.52 0.39
N ASN A 145 4.55 12.17 0.47
CA ASN A 145 5.17 11.28 -0.49
C ASN A 145 4.56 9.87 -0.45
N LEU A 146 4.23 9.35 0.74
CA LEU A 146 3.54 8.07 0.86
C LEU A 146 2.12 8.13 0.26
N TYR A 147 1.37 9.22 0.47
CA TYR A 147 0.07 9.41 -0.17
C TYR A 147 0.18 9.51 -1.70
N ARG A 148 1.22 10.18 -2.21
CA ARG A 148 1.52 10.28 -3.65
C ARG A 148 1.89 8.93 -4.24
N LEU A 149 2.72 8.14 -3.55
CA LEU A 149 3.04 6.75 -3.93
C LEU A 149 1.76 5.93 -4.08
N PHE A 150 0.88 5.98 -3.08
CA PHE A 150 -0.40 5.26 -3.11
C PHE A 150 -1.31 5.73 -4.24
N SER A 151 -1.29 7.02 -4.55
CA SER A 151 -2.07 7.62 -5.63
C SER A 151 -1.45 7.42 -7.01
N HIS A 152 -0.35 6.67 -7.11
CA HIS A 152 0.45 6.47 -8.32
C HIS A 152 0.87 7.79 -8.97
N ARG A 153 1.38 8.74 -8.17
CA ARG A 153 1.87 10.05 -8.61
C ARG A 153 3.33 10.24 -8.24
N ALA A 154 4.03 11.04 -9.03
CA ALA A 154 5.43 11.39 -8.80
C ALA A 154 5.65 11.91 -7.36
N LEU A 155 6.71 11.42 -6.73
CA LEU A 155 7.14 11.91 -5.44
C LEU A 155 7.74 13.32 -5.56
N GLU A 156 7.74 14.08 -4.46
CA GLU A 156 8.34 15.42 -4.42
C GLU A 156 9.85 15.40 -4.66
N ASN A 157 10.53 14.32 -4.25
CA ASN A 157 11.96 14.12 -4.41
C ASN A 157 12.35 13.43 -5.73
N ASP A 158 11.40 13.20 -6.64
CA ASP A 158 11.70 12.66 -7.96
C ASP A 158 12.24 13.78 -8.89
N GLU A 159 13.56 13.89 -9.02
CA GLU A 159 14.21 14.88 -9.89
C GLU A 159 13.88 14.70 -11.38
N LEU A 160 13.35 13.53 -11.79
CA LEU A 160 12.98 13.24 -13.18
C LEU A 160 11.56 13.70 -13.52
N CYS A 161 10.76 14.05 -12.52
CA CYS A 161 9.39 14.51 -12.68
C CYS A 161 9.22 15.93 -12.16
N ALA A 162 8.49 16.78 -12.89
CA ALA A 162 8.07 18.06 -12.33
C ALA A 162 7.12 17.79 -11.15
N PRO A 163 7.36 18.37 -9.95
CA PRO A 163 6.49 18.17 -8.81
C PRO A 163 5.09 18.67 -9.13
N LEU A 164 4.07 17.85 -8.85
CA LEU A 164 2.68 18.29 -8.90
C LEU A 164 2.43 19.20 -7.69
N GLU A 165 2.24 20.49 -7.93
CA GLU A 165 2.04 21.50 -6.90
C GLU A 165 0.67 22.19 -7.04
N GLY A 166 0.27 22.94 -6.00
CA GLY A 166 -0.97 23.70 -6.00
C GLY A 166 -2.19 22.82 -6.24
N LYS A 167 -3.12 23.28 -7.09
CA LYS A 167 -4.40 22.57 -7.36
C LYS A 167 -4.22 21.18 -7.99
N ASP A 168 -3.09 20.95 -8.65
CA ASP A 168 -2.83 19.73 -9.41
C ASP A 168 -2.18 18.66 -8.53
N ALA A 169 -1.69 19.04 -7.34
CA ALA A 169 -1.18 18.13 -6.33
C ALA A 169 -2.30 17.19 -5.82
N PRO A 170 -2.05 15.88 -5.70
CA PRO A 170 -3.08 14.91 -5.33
C PRO A 170 -3.69 15.15 -3.95
N GLU A 171 -2.95 15.76 -3.03
CA GLU A 171 -3.43 16.16 -1.70
C GLU A 171 -4.46 17.31 -1.72
N ASN A 172 -4.63 17.98 -2.87
CA ASN A 172 -5.56 19.09 -3.06
C ASN A 172 -6.75 18.71 -3.96
N TRP A 173 -6.83 17.47 -4.42
CA TRP A 173 -7.94 17.03 -5.27
C TRP A 173 -9.27 16.97 -4.51
N VAL A 174 -10.30 17.52 -5.15
CA VAL A 174 -11.69 17.38 -4.72
C VAL A 174 -12.42 16.59 -5.80
N PHE A 175 -12.88 15.40 -5.46
CA PHE A 175 -13.52 14.52 -6.44
C PHE A 175 -15.00 14.89 -6.59
N ALA A 176 -15.39 15.19 -7.83
CA ALA A 176 -16.81 15.28 -8.20
C ALA A 176 -17.50 13.92 -8.01
N GLU A 177 -18.81 13.93 -7.78
CA GLU A 177 -19.60 12.71 -7.54
C GLU A 177 -19.43 11.67 -8.66
N SER A 178 -19.33 12.11 -9.92
CA SER A 178 -19.10 11.25 -11.09
C SER A 178 -17.76 10.51 -11.05
N MET A 179 -16.74 11.07 -10.39
CA MET A 179 -15.40 10.51 -10.26
C MET A 179 -15.17 9.79 -8.92
N ARG A 180 -16.22 9.60 -8.12
CA ARG A 180 -16.14 8.97 -6.79
C ARG A 180 -15.43 7.61 -6.79
N HIS A 181 -15.54 6.85 -7.88
CA HIS A 181 -14.88 5.55 -8.00
C HIS A 181 -13.35 5.63 -7.89
N LEU A 182 -12.74 6.76 -8.26
CA LEU A 182 -11.30 7.02 -8.12
C LEU A 182 -10.90 7.33 -6.67
N ALA A 183 -11.80 7.93 -5.89
CA ALA A 183 -11.56 8.29 -4.49
C ALA A 183 -11.66 7.10 -3.51
N ARG A 184 -12.32 5.99 -3.90
CA ARG A 184 -12.59 4.85 -2.98
C ARG A 184 -11.34 4.25 -2.38
N GLN A 185 -10.34 4.01 -3.22
CA GLN A 185 -9.10 3.33 -2.84
C GLN A 185 -8.26 4.16 -1.88
N PRO A 186 -7.92 5.44 -2.18
CA PRO A 186 -7.19 6.28 -1.23
C PRO A 186 -8.02 6.57 0.04
N LEU A 187 -9.34 6.72 -0.07
CA LEU A 187 -10.20 6.93 1.09
C LEU A 187 -10.16 5.74 2.05
N LEU A 188 -10.35 4.52 1.55
CA LEU A 188 -10.31 3.31 2.39
C LEU A 188 -8.92 3.07 2.98
N PHE A 189 -7.85 3.42 2.27
CA PHE A 189 -6.49 3.36 2.80
C PHE A 189 -6.27 4.35 3.95
N LEU A 190 -6.74 5.59 3.83
CA LEU A 190 -6.60 6.58 4.90
C LEU A 190 -7.49 6.29 6.11
N CYS A 191 -8.66 5.68 5.90
CA CYS A 191 -9.59 5.26 6.96
C CYS A 191 -9.31 3.84 7.48
N ALA A 192 -8.26 3.19 7.00
CA ALA A 192 -7.82 1.90 7.52
C ALA A 192 -7.50 2.04 9.01
N LYS A 193 -8.11 1.20 9.84
CA LYS A 193 -7.82 1.17 11.28
C LYS A 193 -6.80 0.11 11.66
N ASN A 194 -5.93 0.44 12.61
CA ASN A 194 -5.01 -0.49 13.27
C ASN A 194 -5.69 -1.31 14.39
N ALA A 195 -4.93 -2.15 15.08
CA ALA A 195 -5.45 -3.01 16.16
C ALA A 195 -5.94 -2.23 17.39
N ALA A 196 -5.54 -0.96 17.52
CA ALA A 196 -6.04 -0.05 18.55
C ALA A 196 -7.28 0.74 18.10
N ASP A 197 -7.92 0.34 16.99
CA ASP A 197 -9.10 0.96 16.38
C ASP A 197 -8.87 2.43 15.95
N ARG A 198 -7.61 2.80 15.67
CA ARG A 198 -7.24 4.14 15.20
C ARG A 198 -6.92 4.13 13.72
N ASP A 199 -7.45 5.10 12.98
CA ASP A 199 -6.99 5.42 11.63
C ASP A 199 -5.75 6.34 11.65
N ALA A 200 -5.22 6.68 10.47
CA ALA A 200 -4.02 7.51 10.35
C ALA A 200 -4.21 8.93 10.95
N VAL A 201 -5.42 9.50 10.88
CA VAL A 201 -5.72 10.81 11.49
C VAL A 201 -5.66 10.70 13.00
N GLN A 202 -6.32 9.71 13.57
CA GLN A 202 -6.37 9.47 15.01
C GLN A 202 -4.98 9.09 15.55
N GLU A 203 -4.20 8.33 14.79
CA GLU A 203 -2.82 7.99 15.16
C GLU A 203 -1.92 9.23 15.15
N ALA A 204 -2.04 10.11 14.16
CA ALA A 204 -1.31 11.39 14.13
C ALA A 204 -1.57 12.23 15.38
N ARG A 205 -2.85 12.36 15.79
CA ARG A 205 -3.24 13.07 17.02
C ARG A 205 -2.69 12.40 18.27
N ASN A 206 -2.77 11.08 18.34
CA ASN A 206 -2.24 10.30 19.46
C ASN A 206 -0.72 10.49 19.62
N SER A 207 0.00 10.74 18.53
CA SER A 207 1.42 11.07 18.54
C SER A 207 1.73 12.57 18.70
N GLY A 208 0.73 13.43 18.87
CA GLY A 208 0.90 14.87 19.07
C GLY A 208 1.10 15.69 17.78
N HIS A 209 0.86 15.10 16.61
CA HIS A 209 1.11 15.72 15.31
C HIS A 209 -0.18 16.28 14.68
N GLU A 210 -0.77 17.29 15.33
CA GLU A 210 -2.08 17.87 14.92
C GLU A 210 -2.07 18.46 13.51
N GLU A 211 -0.92 19.01 13.06
CA GLU A 211 -0.77 19.51 11.70
C GLU A 211 -0.97 18.41 10.65
N ILE A 212 -0.40 17.23 10.89
CA ILE A 212 -0.54 16.06 10.01
C ILE A 212 -1.98 15.55 10.06
N ALA A 213 -2.60 15.51 11.24
CA ALA A 213 -4.01 15.13 11.38
C ALA A 213 -4.91 16.05 10.55
N THR A 214 -4.73 17.37 10.67
CA THR A 214 -5.49 18.38 9.90
C THR A 214 -5.27 18.23 8.40
N PHE A 215 -4.02 17.97 7.98
CA PHE A 215 -3.68 17.73 6.58
C PHE A 215 -4.42 16.51 6.01
N LEU A 216 -4.41 15.38 6.72
CA LEU A 216 -5.10 14.16 6.30
C LEU A 216 -6.62 14.33 6.31
N GLU A 217 -7.20 15.03 7.29
CA GLU A 217 -8.63 15.34 7.31
C GLU A 217 -9.06 16.16 6.10
N ARG A 218 -8.24 17.14 5.69
CA ARG A 218 -8.49 17.92 4.48
C ARG A 218 -8.52 17.03 3.23
N ILE A 219 -7.56 16.10 3.10
CA ILE A 219 -7.56 15.12 2.01
C ILE A 219 -8.84 14.29 2.04
N ILE A 220 -9.17 13.70 3.19
CA ILE A 220 -10.38 12.88 3.36
C ILE A 220 -11.65 13.66 3.02
N ALA A 221 -11.75 14.94 3.40
CA ALA A 221 -12.87 15.80 3.06
C ALA A 221 -12.96 16.07 1.54
N GLY A 222 -11.82 16.19 0.84
CA GLY A 222 -11.78 16.28 -0.62
C GLY A 222 -12.17 14.98 -1.33
N LEU A 223 -11.79 13.83 -0.76
CA LEU A 223 -12.12 12.50 -1.28
C LEU A 223 -13.59 12.12 -1.05
N ASP A 224 -14.18 12.53 0.07
CA ASP A 224 -15.56 12.25 0.44
C ASP A 224 -16.27 13.44 1.10
N PRO A 225 -16.64 14.47 0.31
CA PRO A 225 -17.26 15.69 0.82
C PRO A 225 -18.60 15.48 1.55
N LYS A 226 -19.29 14.37 1.26
CA LYS A 226 -20.59 14.03 1.85
C LYS A 226 -20.49 13.14 3.10
N GLY A 227 -19.28 12.77 3.52
CA GLY A 227 -19.08 11.99 4.75
C GLY A 227 -19.65 10.57 4.74
N ARG A 228 -19.81 9.95 3.56
CA ARG A 228 -20.32 8.58 3.42
C ARG A 228 -19.42 7.51 4.02
N ARG A 229 -18.13 7.81 4.23
CA ARG A 229 -17.24 6.94 5.00
C ARG A 229 -17.75 6.66 6.42
N LEU A 230 -18.64 7.50 6.95
CA LEU A 230 -19.27 7.32 8.26
C LEU A 230 -20.45 6.34 8.23
N ASP A 231 -20.94 5.99 7.04
CA ASP A 231 -21.98 4.98 6.83
C ASP A 231 -21.33 3.63 6.55
N GLY A 232 -21.48 2.70 7.50
CA GLY A 232 -20.91 1.35 7.39
C GLY A 232 -21.42 0.55 6.17
N SER A 233 -22.62 0.84 5.67
CA SER A 233 -23.16 0.18 4.46
C SER A 233 -22.44 0.66 3.19
N GLU A 234 -22.15 1.95 3.11
CA GLU A 234 -21.41 2.55 2.01
C GLU A 234 -19.94 2.14 2.03
N VAL A 235 -19.33 2.01 3.22
CA VAL A 235 -17.97 1.43 3.37
C VAL A 235 -17.94 0.01 2.81
N LYS A 236 -18.85 -0.87 3.25
CA LYS A 236 -18.95 -2.25 2.73
C LYS A 236 -19.19 -2.28 1.21
N ARG A 237 -19.96 -1.33 0.67
CA ARG A 237 -20.18 -1.21 -0.77
C ARG A 237 -18.90 -0.83 -1.52
N MET A 238 -18.14 0.14 -1.01
CA MET A 238 -16.85 0.52 -1.60
C MET A 238 -15.86 -0.63 -1.59
N GLU A 239 -15.80 -1.38 -0.48
CA GLU A 239 -14.98 -2.59 -0.33
C GLU A 239 -15.37 -3.67 -1.36
N ARG A 240 -16.66 -3.99 -1.50
CA ARG A 240 -17.15 -4.95 -2.50
C ARG A 240 -16.75 -4.56 -3.93
N GLN A 241 -16.80 -3.27 -4.25
CA GLN A 241 -16.44 -2.77 -5.57
C GLN A 241 -14.93 -2.84 -5.84
N LEU A 242 -14.09 -2.53 -4.84
CA LEU A 242 -12.65 -2.77 -4.94
C LEU A 242 -12.33 -4.26 -5.10
N ARG A 243 -13.01 -5.12 -4.33
CA ARG A 243 -12.87 -6.57 -4.43
C ARG A 243 -13.15 -7.04 -5.85
N ARG A 244 -14.26 -6.61 -6.46
CA ARG A 244 -14.60 -6.96 -7.86
C ARG A 244 -13.56 -6.48 -8.86
N ARG A 245 -13.03 -5.27 -8.67
CA ARG A 245 -11.96 -4.71 -9.52
C ARG A 245 -10.70 -5.58 -9.52
N PHE A 246 -10.36 -6.17 -8.37
CA PHE A 246 -9.21 -7.09 -8.26
C PHE A 246 -9.55 -8.56 -8.53
N HIS A 247 -10.81 -9.00 -8.33
CA HIS A 247 -11.28 -10.36 -8.64
C HIS A 247 -11.43 -10.62 -10.13
N PHE A 248 -11.79 -9.61 -10.92
CA PHE A 248 -11.79 -9.73 -12.39
C PHE A 248 -10.41 -10.11 -12.96
N LEU A 249 -9.34 -9.91 -12.18
CA LEU A 249 -7.97 -10.28 -12.51
C LEU A 249 -7.64 -11.75 -12.18
N ASN A 250 -8.54 -12.49 -11.51
CA ASN A 250 -8.39 -13.89 -11.11
C ASN A 250 -9.29 -14.83 -11.93
N SER A 251 -9.47 -14.61 -13.24
CA SER A 251 -10.27 -15.54 -14.04
C SER A 251 -9.57 -16.89 -14.26
N GLU A 252 -9.53 -17.70 -13.20
CA GLU A 252 -9.99 -19.09 -13.24
C GLU A 252 -10.85 -19.37 -12.00
N GLY A 253 -12.17 -19.25 -12.16
CA GLY A 253 -13.10 -20.24 -11.58
C GLY A 253 -13.40 -20.22 -10.08
N LEU A 254 -13.59 -19.07 -9.43
CA LEU A 254 -14.39 -19.02 -8.19
C LEU A 254 -15.70 -18.29 -8.46
N GLN A 255 -16.76 -19.06 -8.70
CA GLN A 255 -18.13 -18.54 -8.66
C GLN A 255 -18.36 -17.91 -7.27
N GLU A 256 -18.74 -16.63 -7.24
CA GLU A 256 -19.30 -16.03 -6.04
C GLU A 256 -20.54 -16.85 -5.64
N PRO A 257 -20.81 -17.10 -4.34
CA PRO A 257 -22.12 -17.59 -3.95
C PRO A 257 -23.15 -16.58 -4.46
N GLU A 258 -24.14 -17.10 -5.17
CA GLU A 258 -25.21 -16.32 -5.78
C GLU A 258 -25.82 -15.35 -4.76
N SER A 259 -26.07 -14.14 -5.25
CA SER A 259 -26.92 -13.10 -4.67
C SER A 259 -27.79 -13.56 -3.49
N GLU A 260 -27.52 -13.02 -2.29
CA GLU A 260 -28.62 -12.70 -1.39
C GLU A 260 -29.15 -11.34 -1.83
N GLU A 261 -30.38 -11.39 -2.33
CA GLU A 261 -31.21 -10.30 -2.83
C GLU A 261 -31.48 -9.23 -1.76
N GLU A 262 -31.57 -7.98 -2.25
CA GLU A 262 -32.15 -6.75 -1.68
C GLU A 262 -31.68 -6.24 -0.30
#